data_AF-A0A7R9YH68-F1
#
_entry.id   AF-A0A7R9YH68-F1
#
_cell.length_a   1.000
_cell.length_b   1.000
_cell.length_c   1.000
_cell.angle_alpha   90.00
_cell.angle_beta   90.00
_cell.angle_gamma   90.00
#
_symmetry.space_group_name_H-M   'P 1'
#
loop_
_entity.id
_entity.type
_entity.pdbx_description
1 polymer ?
#
loop_
_entity_poly.entity_id
_entity_poly.type
_entity_poly.pdbx_seq_one_letter_code
_entity_poly.pdbx_strand_id
1 'polypeptide(L)'
;AGLGDVLVATPGRIADHLRTTPGFPALLGSVHTFVLDEVDQLLDGGFRVAVSRIVSALPAATERQTLLFSATLSDEIRAVARQAMRAGDATRIVDCVGAGAQDATA
;
A
#
# COMPACT_ATOMS: atom_id res chain seq x y z
N ALA A 1 -10.95 -14.74 21.80
CA ALA A 1 -9.79 -14.15 21.10
C ALA A 1 -9.71 -14.83 19.75
N GLY A 2 -10.18 -14.15 18.69
CA GLY A 2 -10.08 -14.69 17.33
C GLY A 2 -8.63 -14.61 16.87
N LEU A 3 -8.18 -15.60 16.10
CA LEU A 3 -6.95 -15.49 15.31
C LEU A 3 -7.05 -14.19 14.50
N GLY A 4 -5.99 -13.39 14.46
CA GLY A 4 -5.98 -12.22 13.59
C GLY A 4 -6.15 -12.67 12.15
N ASP A 5 -7.24 -12.27 11.49
CA ASP A 5 -7.50 -12.62 10.11
C ASP A 5 -6.50 -11.89 9.20
N VAL A 6 -5.74 -12.63 8.40
CA VAL A 6 -4.78 -12.07 7.43
C VAL A 6 -5.32 -12.28 6.03
N LEU A 7 -5.39 -11.19 5.26
CA LEU A 7 -5.74 -11.23 3.84
C LEU A 7 -4.52 -10.86 3.00
N VAL A 8 -4.08 -11.78 2.14
CA VAL A 8 -3.03 -11.56 1.13
C VAL A 8 -3.68 -11.65 -0.24
N ALA A 9 -3.51 -10.62 -1.07
CA ALA A 9 -4.12 -10.58 -2.40
C ALA A 9 -3.43 -9.55 -3.31
N THR A 10 -3.62 -9.71 -4.61
CA THR A 10 -3.18 -8.72 -5.60
C THR A 10 -4.14 -7.52 -5.66
N PRO A 11 -3.65 -6.31 -6.00
CA PRO A 11 -4.49 -5.10 -5.97
C PRO A 11 -5.72 -5.19 -6.89
N GLY A 12 -5.57 -5.80 -8.08
CA GLY A 12 -6.67 -5.99 -9.01
C GLY A 12 -7.84 -6.76 -8.38
N ARG A 13 -7.54 -7.86 -7.68
CA ARG A 13 -8.58 -8.71 -7.07
C ARG A 13 -9.29 -8.01 -5.91
N ILE A 14 -8.56 -7.27 -5.08
CA ILE A 14 -9.17 -6.47 -4.00
C ILE A 14 -10.04 -5.35 -4.57
N ALA A 15 -9.59 -4.65 -5.62
CA ALA A 15 -10.37 -3.62 -6.28
C ALA A 15 -11.67 -4.16 -6.89
N ASP A 16 -11.65 -5.39 -7.39
CA ASP A 16 -12.87 -6.07 -7.85
C ASP A 16 -13.81 -6.43 -6.70
N HIS A 17 -13.30 -6.96 -5.59
CA HIS A 17 -14.11 -7.25 -4.40
C HIS A 17 -14.74 -5.99 -3.80
N LEU A 18 -14.02 -4.87 -3.77
CA LEU A 18 -14.55 -3.55 -3.38
C LEU A 18 -15.78 -3.12 -4.20
N ARG A 19 -15.86 -3.51 -5.47
CA ARG A 19 -16.97 -3.18 -6.37
C ARG A 19 -18.11 -4.18 -6.37
N THR A 20 -17.79 -5.46 -6.19
CA THR A 20 -18.71 -6.56 -6.53
C THR A 20 -19.16 -7.37 -5.33
N THR A 21 -18.45 -7.30 -4.20
CA THR A 21 -18.73 -8.13 -3.03
C THR A 21 -19.42 -7.31 -1.94
N PRO A 22 -20.71 -7.58 -1.65
CA PRO A 22 -21.42 -6.92 -0.57
C PRO A 22 -20.69 -7.10 0.77
N GLY A 23 -20.60 -6.03 1.56
CA GLY A 23 -19.96 -6.05 2.89
C GLY A 23 -18.43 -6.02 2.88
N PHE A 24 -17.76 -6.24 1.73
CA PHE A 24 -16.30 -6.19 1.65
C PHE A 24 -15.69 -4.82 2.00
N PRO A 25 -16.28 -3.67 1.60
CA PRO A 25 -15.79 -2.37 2.06
C PRO A 25 -15.87 -2.19 3.58
N ALA A 26 -16.92 -2.71 4.23
CA ALA A 26 -17.06 -2.65 5.68
C ALA A 26 -16.01 -3.52 6.39
N LEU A 27 -15.64 -4.66 5.80
CA LEU A 27 -14.53 -5.49 6.27
C LEU A 27 -13.20 -4.74 6.20
N LEU A 28 -12.93 -4.02 5.10
CA LEU A 28 -11.70 -3.22 4.99
C LEU A 28 -11.67 -2.05 5.99
N GLY A 29 -12.83 -1.55 6.42
CA GLY A 29 -12.96 -0.52 7.46
C GLY A 29 -12.51 -0.94 8.86
N SER A 30 -12.24 -2.23 9.12
CA SER A 30 -11.67 -2.70 10.40
C SER A 30 -10.17 -3.03 10.32
N VAL A 31 -9.50 -2.70 9.21
CA VAL A 31 -8.09 -3.01 9.01
C VAL A 31 -7.20 -2.13 9.90
N HIS A 32 -6.45 -2.76 10.80
CA HIS A 32 -5.48 -2.10 11.66
C HIS A 32 -4.05 -2.07 11.09
N THR A 33 -3.72 -2.98 10.16
CA THR A 33 -2.41 -3.06 9.52
C THR A 33 -2.56 -3.26 8.02
N PHE A 34 -1.87 -2.43 7.24
CA PHE A 34 -1.82 -2.51 5.79
C PHE A 34 -0.37 -2.62 5.33
N VAL A 35 -0.09 -3.59 4.46
CA VAL A 35 1.25 -3.82 3.91
C VAL A 35 1.18 -3.72 2.39
N LEU A 36 2.05 -2.90 1.82
CA LEU A 36 2.33 -2.81 0.40
C LEU A 36 3.70 -3.42 0.16
N ASP A 37 3.76 -4.54 -0.54
CA ASP A 37 5.00 -5.22 -0.90
C ASP A 37 5.29 -5.00 -2.40
N GLU A 38 6.58 -5.05 -2.76
CA GLU A 38 7.09 -4.87 -4.13
C GLU A 38 6.42 -3.70 -4.89
N VAL A 39 6.37 -2.51 -4.28
CA VAL A 39 5.60 -1.38 -4.84
C VAL A 39 6.07 -0.94 -6.22
N ASP A 40 7.36 -1.02 -6.50
CA ASP A 40 7.91 -0.83 -7.85
C ASP A 40 7.23 -1.76 -8.86
N GLN A 41 7.22 -3.08 -8.62
CA GLN A 41 6.56 -4.04 -9.51
C GLN A 41 5.05 -3.79 -9.62
N LEU A 42 4.38 -3.37 -8.54
CA LEU A 42 2.96 -3.02 -8.60
C LEU A 42 2.71 -1.81 -9.52
N LEU A 43 3.59 -0.82 -9.50
CA LEU A 43 3.48 0.36 -10.36
C LEU A 43 3.80 0.04 -11.82
N ASP A 44 4.85 -0.74 -12.07
CA ASP A 44 5.22 -1.23 -13.41
C ASP A 44 4.09 -2.07 -14.03
N GLY A 45 3.39 -2.85 -13.20
CA GLY A 45 2.20 -3.62 -13.58
C GLY A 45 0.93 -2.79 -13.81
N GLY A 46 0.98 -1.46 -13.67
CA GLY A 46 -0.17 -0.57 -13.88
C GLY A 46 -1.19 -0.58 -12.75
N PHE A 47 -0.85 -1.09 -11.56
CA PHE A 47 -1.81 -1.21 -10.44
C PHE A 47 -2.03 0.08 -9.65
N ARG A 48 -1.43 1.20 -10.06
CA ARG A 48 -1.55 2.49 -9.36
C ARG A 48 -2.99 2.88 -9.01
N VAL A 49 -3.91 2.75 -9.97
CA VAL A 49 -5.33 3.09 -9.76
C VAL A 49 -5.99 2.12 -8.77
N ALA A 50 -5.67 0.83 -8.85
CA ALA A 50 -6.19 -0.17 -7.92
C ALA A 50 -5.69 0.08 -6.49
N VAL A 51 -4.39 0.32 -6.32
CA VAL A 51 -3.79 0.67 -5.03
C VAL A 51 -4.44 1.92 -4.44
N SER A 52 -4.61 2.97 -5.25
CA SER A 52 -5.26 4.20 -4.78
C SER A 52 -6.70 3.97 -4.30
N ARG A 53 -7.48 3.14 -5.02
CA ARG A 53 -8.84 2.76 -4.60
C ARG A 53 -8.85 1.96 -3.30
N ILE A 54 -7.90 1.04 -3.14
CA ILE A 54 -7.76 0.23 -1.91
C ILE A 54 -7.45 1.14 -0.74
N VAL A 55 -6.44 2.02 -0.86
CA VAL A 55 -6.04 2.93 0.22
C VAL A 55 -7.20 3.83 0.65
N SER A 56 -8.01 4.31 -0.29
CA SER A 56 -9.19 5.14 0.02
C SER A 56 -10.34 4.39 0.70
N ALA A 57 -10.34 3.06 0.68
CA ALA A 57 -11.34 2.23 1.35
C ALA A 57 -10.89 1.72 2.74
N LEU A 58 -9.64 1.99 3.13
CA LEU A 58 -9.10 1.66 4.44
C LEU A 58 -9.40 2.79 5.46
N PRO A 59 -9.30 2.52 6.78
CA PRO A 59 -9.35 3.56 7.82
C PRO A 59 -8.32 4.65 7.57
N ALA A 60 -8.44 5.83 8.19
CA ALA A 60 -7.48 6.91 7.99
C ALA A 60 -6.04 6.46 8.34
N ALA A 61 -5.01 7.05 7.71
CA ALA A 61 -3.61 6.64 7.95
C ALA A 61 -3.18 6.82 9.41
N THR A 62 -3.82 7.74 10.12
CA THR A 62 -3.65 7.96 11.57
C THR A 62 -4.21 6.83 12.44
N GLU A 63 -5.14 6.02 11.92
CA GLU A 63 -5.88 4.98 12.66
C GLU A 63 -5.37 3.56 12.39
N ARG A 64 -4.45 3.41 11.42
CA ARG A 64 -3.83 2.13 11.06
C ARG A 64 -2.31 2.24 11.00
N GLN A 65 -1.63 1.11 11.03
CA GLN A 65 -0.21 1.00 10.69
C GLN A 65 -0.08 0.66 9.21
N THR A 66 0.75 1.39 8.48
CA THR A 66 1.09 1.08 7.09
C THR A 66 2.57 0.73 6.99
N LEU A 67 2.89 -0.37 6.31
CA LEU A 67 4.24 -0.75 5.92
C LEU A 67 4.33 -0.76 4.39
N LEU A 68 5.44 -0.26 3.86
CA LEU A 68 5.69 -0.20 2.41
C LEU A 68 7.10 -0.73 2.14
N PHE A 69 7.21 -1.72 1.26
CA PHE A 69 8.45 -2.35 0.84
C PHE A 69 8.60 -2.21 -0.68
N SER A 70 9.81 -1.88 -1.12
CA SER A 70 10.15 -1.66 -2.51
C SER A 70 11.66 -1.79 -2.68
N ALA A 71 12.11 -2.32 -3.82
CA ALA A 71 13.54 -2.41 -4.14
C ALA A 71 14.10 -1.08 -4.66
N THR A 72 13.24 -0.24 -5.24
CA THR A 72 13.59 1.12 -5.69
C THR A 72 12.80 2.21 -4.95
N LEU A 73 13.24 3.46 -5.05
CA LEU A 73 12.61 4.61 -4.39
C LEU A 73 12.43 5.81 -5.35
N SER A 74 11.64 5.60 -6.40
CA SER A 74 11.23 6.63 -7.36
C SER A 74 10.24 7.64 -6.77
N ASP A 75 10.03 8.77 -7.45
CA ASP A 75 9.04 9.77 -7.05
C ASP A 75 7.60 9.25 -7.07
N GLU A 76 7.31 8.27 -7.92
CA GLU A 76 6.01 7.63 -7.96
C GLU A 76 5.74 6.79 -6.71
N ILE A 77 6.74 6.03 -6.27
CA ILE A 77 6.68 5.25 -5.03
C ILE A 77 6.53 6.18 -3.83
N ARG A 78 7.26 7.32 -3.82
CA ARG A 78 7.08 8.37 -2.81
C ARG A 78 5.66 8.95 -2.81
N ALA A 79 5.03 9.08 -3.98
CA ALA A 79 3.65 9.54 -4.08
C ALA A 79 2.66 8.53 -3.49
N VAL A 80 2.85 7.23 -3.74
CA VAL A 80 2.06 6.16 -3.10
C VAL A 80 2.25 6.17 -1.59
N ALA A 81 3.49 6.30 -1.11
CA ALA A 81 3.78 6.39 0.31
C ALA A 81 3.07 7.58 0.98
N ARG A 82 3.11 8.77 0.36
CA ARG A 82 2.39 9.96 0.85
C ARG A 82 0.88 9.77 0.92
N GLN A 83 0.30 8.99 0.03
CA GLN A 83 -1.13 8.68 0.04
C GLN A 83 -1.49 7.63 1.12
N ALA A 84 -0.65 6.61 1.30
CA ALA A 84 -0.97 5.44 2.13
C ALA A 84 -0.49 5.55 3.58
N MET A 85 0.48 6.42 3.88
CA MET A 85 1.13 6.51 5.19
C MET A 85 0.77 7.80 5.94
N ARG A 86 1.16 7.87 7.22
CA ARG A 86 0.96 9.05 8.06
C ARG A 86 1.84 10.20 7.56
N ALA A 87 1.33 11.42 7.64
CA ALA A 87 2.12 12.60 7.29
C ALA A 87 3.17 12.95 8.36
N GLY A 88 4.24 13.63 7.94
CA GLY A 88 5.27 14.17 8.82
C GLY A 88 6.18 13.12 9.47
N ASP A 89 6.69 13.44 10.65
CA ASP A 89 7.73 12.68 11.36
C ASP A 89 7.27 11.29 11.84
N ALA A 90 5.97 11.00 11.72
CA ALA A 90 5.42 9.67 12.03
C ALA A 90 5.82 8.59 11.01
N THR A 91 6.28 8.98 9.82
CA THR A 91 6.75 8.03 8.80
C THR A 91 8.27 7.90 8.86
N ARG A 92 8.76 6.72 9.24
CA ARG A 92 10.18 6.39 9.20
C ARG A 92 10.53 5.77 7.86
N ILE A 93 11.34 6.45 7.07
CA ILE A 93 11.92 5.92 5.83
C ILE A 93 13.27 5.29 6.18
N VAL A 94 13.45 4.03 5.78
CA VAL A 94 14.74 3.34 5.88
C VAL A 94 15.20 3.06 4.45
N ASP A 95 16.18 3.83 3.97
CA ASP A 95 16.80 3.59 2.68
C ASP A 95 17.95 2.60 2.85
N CYS A 96 17.71 1.35 2.46
CA CYS A 96 18.71 0.29 2.49
C CYS A 96 19.51 0.17 1.18
N VAL A 97 19.16 0.95 0.16
CA VAL A 97 19.69 0.79 -1.20
C VAL A 97 20.77 1.83 -1.50
N GLY A 98 20.69 2.99 -0.85
CA GLY A 98 21.64 4.09 -1.01
C GLY A 98 21.39 4.88 -2.29
N ALA A 99 22.12 6.00 -2.44
CA ALA A 99 21.90 6.96 -3.53
C ALA A 99 22.12 6.39 -4.96
N GLY A 100 22.71 5.20 -5.10
CA GLY A 100 23.12 4.61 -6.39
C GLY A 100 22.08 3.73 -7.10
N ALA A 101 20.92 3.45 -6.50
CA ALA A 101 19.89 2.61 -7.12
C ALA A 101 18.77 3.39 -7.82
N GLN A 102 18.95 4.71 -7.98
CA GLN A 102 17.98 5.57 -8.67
C GLN A 102 17.96 5.34 -10.20
N ASP A 103 18.95 4.61 -10.74
CA ASP A 103 19.19 4.48 -12.19
C ASP A 103 18.97 3.06 -12.76
N ALA A 104 18.22 2.18 -12.08
CA ALA A 104 17.96 0.82 -12.59
C ALA A 104 16.95 0.75 -13.76
N THR A 105 16.60 1.88 -14.36
CA THR A 105 15.93 1.97 -15.67
C THR A 105 16.97 2.26 -16.75
N ALA A 106 17.45 1.19 -17.39
CA ALA A 106 18.10 1.20 -18.69
C ALA A 106 17.26 0.37 -19.67
#